data_AF-K4D9Z9-F1
#
_entry.id   AF-K4D9Z9-F1
#
_cell.length_a   1.000
_cell.length_b   1.000
_cell.length_c   1.000
_cell.angle_alpha   90.00
_cell.angle_beta   90.00
_cell.angle_gamma   90.00
#
_symmetry.space_group_name_H-M   'P 1'
#
loop_
_entity.id
_entity.type
_entity.pdbx_description
1 polymer ?
#
loop_
_entity_poly.entity_id
_entity_poly.type
_entity_poly.pdbx_seq_one_letter_code
_entity_poly.pdbx_strand_id
1 'polypeptide(L)'
;MYEREEEMRREMNDAGLQNEDGRASIDIATLDSLGNLLHAHGAPIQFVGKVMTAEAIVVRETLEYAIIKGWKTVKILSDAKNVYDMI
;
A
#
# COMPACT_ATOMS: atom_id res chain seq x y z
N MET A 1 10.74 -33.22 0.37
CA MET A 1 9.73 -32.14 0.43
C MET A 1 10.49 -30.84 0.17
N TYR A 2 10.26 -30.19 -0.96
CA TYR A 2 10.84 -28.87 -1.20
C TYR A 2 9.99 -27.87 -0.43
N GLU A 3 10.52 -27.31 0.66
CA GLU A 3 10.00 -26.08 1.23
C GLU A 3 10.19 -25.01 0.15
N ARG A 4 9.08 -24.63 -0.48
CA ARG A 4 9.04 -23.51 -1.41
C ARG A 4 9.35 -22.29 -0.54
N GLU A 5 10.51 -21.66 -0.72
CA GLU A 5 10.85 -20.42 -0.03
C GLU A 5 9.65 -19.48 -0.11
N GLU A 6 9.08 -19.12 1.05
CA GLU A 6 8.02 -18.12 1.07
C GLU A 6 8.64 -16.80 0.63
N GLU A 7 8.47 -16.47 -0.64
CA GLU A 7 9.00 -15.26 -1.25
C GLU A 7 8.41 -14.05 -0.52
N MET A 8 9.22 -13.43 0.33
CA MET A 8 8.86 -12.20 1.04
C MET A 8 8.65 -11.09 0.01
N ARG A 9 7.39 -10.64 -0.12
CA ARG A 9 7.00 -9.55 -1.02
C ARG A 9 6.91 -8.24 -0.27
N ARG A 10 7.34 -7.16 -0.92
CA ARG A 10 7.32 -5.80 -0.37
C ARG A 10 6.26 -5.00 -1.10
N GLU A 11 5.38 -4.37 -0.36
CA GLU A 11 4.44 -3.39 -0.89
C GLU A 11 4.93 -1.99 -0.53
N MET A 12 4.99 -1.11 -1.51
CA MET A 12 5.15 0.32 -1.29
C MET A 12 3.79 0.97 -1.46
N ASN A 13 3.45 1.90 -0.57
CA ASN A 13 2.16 2.56 -0.60
C ASN A 13 2.27 4.05 -0.28
N ASP A 14 1.50 4.86 -1.01
CA ASP A 14 1.55 6.33 -0.91
C ASP A 14 0.14 6.92 -1.16
N ALA A 15 -0.16 8.06 -0.53
CA ALA A 15 -1.37 8.82 -0.78
C ALA A 15 -1.06 10.28 -1.18
N GLY A 16 -1.47 10.65 -2.39
CA GLY A 16 -1.37 12.03 -2.87
C GLY A 16 -2.62 12.85 -2.55
N LEU A 17 -2.48 14.12 -2.15
CA LEU A 17 -3.60 15.06 -2.03
C LEU A 17 -3.53 16.16 -3.11
N GLN A 18 -4.61 16.34 -3.86
CA GLN A 18 -4.81 17.48 -4.74
C GLN A 18 -5.64 18.53 -4.01
N ASN A 19 -4.98 19.61 -3.58
CA ASN A 19 -5.53 20.66 -2.73
C ASN A 19 -6.70 21.43 -3.36
N GLU A 20 -6.89 21.34 -4.66
CA GLU A 20 -7.78 22.22 -5.44
C GLU A 20 -9.22 21.73 -5.44
N ASP A 21 -9.44 20.42 -5.33
CA ASP A 21 -10.76 19.80 -5.56
C ASP A 21 -11.18 18.77 -4.49
N GLY A 22 -10.43 18.64 -3.39
CA GLY A 22 -10.70 17.58 -2.39
C GLY A 22 -10.60 16.18 -3.01
N ARG A 23 -9.64 16.00 -3.91
CA ARG A 23 -9.31 14.72 -4.54
C ARG A 23 -8.01 14.23 -3.92
N ALA A 24 -7.98 12.95 -3.56
CA ALA A 24 -6.73 12.28 -3.25
C ALA A 24 -6.51 11.15 -4.25
N SER A 25 -5.29 10.66 -4.34
CA SER A 25 -4.95 9.42 -5.02
C SER A 25 -4.33 8.47 -4.02
N ILE A 26 -4.49 7.20 -4.31
CA ILE A 26 -3.78 6.13 -3.62
C ILE A 26 -2.91 5.44 -4.67
N ASP A 27 -1.70 5.08 -4.27
CA ASP A 27 -0.77 4.37 -5.13
C ASP A 27 -0.18 3.19 -4.33
N ILE A 28 -0.20 1.99 -4.95
CA ILE A 28 0.29 0.74 -4.39
C ILE A 28 1.22 0.10 -5.41
N ALA A 29 2.40 -0.31 -4.97
CA ALA A 29 3.38 -1.02 -5.80
C ALA A 29 3.90 -2.27 -5.09
N THR A 30 3.73 -3.42 -5.74
CA THR A 30 4.25 -4.71 -5.30
C THR A 30 5.63 -4.96 -5.89
N LEU A 31 6.59 -5.27 -5.04
CA LEU A 31 7.95 -5.67 -5.40
C LEU A 31 8.23 -7.12 -4.97
N ASP A 32 9.02 -7.83 -5.77
CA ASP A 32 9.63 -9.09 -5.35
C ASP A 32 10.75 -8.85 -4.32
N SER A 33 11.35 -9.95 -3.85
CA SER A 33 12.41 -9.90 -2.84
C SER A 33 13.69 -9.19 -3.31
N LEU A 34 13.90 -9.09 -4.62
CA LEU A 34 15.03 -8.40 -5.26
C LEU A 34 14.72 -6.93 -5.54
N GLY A 35 13.48 -6.49 -5.30
CA GLY A 35 13.02 -5.12 -5.58
C GLY A 35 12.49 -4.92 -6.99
N ASN A 36 12.23 -5.98 -7.77
CA ASN A 36 11.63 -5.83 -9.08
C ASN A 36 10.12 -5.57 -8.96
N LEU A 37 9.61 -4.61 -9.74
CA LEU A 37 8.18 -4.30 -9.78
C LEU A 37 7.38 -5.44 -10.39
N LEU A 38 6.48 -6.01 -9.62
CA LEU A 38 5.55 -7.06 -10.05
C LEU A 38 4.19 -6.47 -10.45
N HIS A 39 3.72 -5.46 -9.72
CA HIS A 39 2.43 -4.82 -9.95
C HIS A 39 2.44 -3.39 -9.46
N ALA A 40 1.70 -2.52 -10.12
CA ALA A 40 1.42 -1.16 -9.65
C ALA A 40 -0.06 -0.86 -9.90
N HIS A 41 -0.71 -0.26 -8.91
CA HIS A 41 -2.09 0.19 -8.98
C HIS A 41 -2.17 1.61 -8.41
N GLY A 42 -2.84 2.50 -9.15
CA GLY A 42 -3.15 3.84 -8.69
C GLY A 42 -4.62 4.14 -8.96
N ALA A 43 -5.29 4.75 -7.99
CA ALA A 43 -6.70 5.12 -8.13
C ALA A 43 -6.99 6.49 -7.50
N PRO A 44 -7.81 7.34 -8.16
CA PRO A 44 -8.33 8.53 -7.52
C PRO A 44 -9.38 8.13 -6.48
N ILE A 45 -9.33 8.76 -5.31
CA ILE A 45 -10.34 8.66 -4.26
C ILE A 45 -10.99 10.03 -4.04
N GLN A 46 -12.29 10.04 -3.79
CA GLN A 46 -12.95 11.26 -3.30
C GLN A 46 -12.56 11.46 -1.85
N PHE A 47 -11.84 12.53 -1.55
CA PHE A 47 -11.29 12.72 -0.22
C PHE A 47 -11.15 14.20 0.17
N VAL A 48 -12.06 14.64 1.04
CA VAL A 48 -12.15 16.03 1.52
C VAL A 48 -11.68 16.13 2.98
N GLY A 49 -10.62 15.39 3.34
CA GLY A 49 -10.16 15.24 4.72
C GLY A 49 -8.67 15.48 4.92
N LYS A 50 -8.12 14.96 6.03
CA LYS A 50 -6.68 15.04 6.33
C LYS A 50 -5.91 13.93 5.61
N VAL A 51 -4.73 14.26 5.07
CA VAL A 51 -3.80 13.31 4.41
C VAL A 51 -3.65 11.98 5.17
N MET A 52 -3.54 12.02 6.51
CA MET A 52 -3.46 10.84 7.37
C MET A 52 -4.58 9.80 7.15
N THR A 53 -5.80 10.21 6.82
CA THR A 53 -6.90 9.28 6.54
C THR A 53 -6.75 8.64 5.16
N ALA A 54 -6.25 9.37 4.16
CA ALA A 54 -5.96 8.80 2.85
C ALA A 54 -4.87 7.73 2.97
N GLU A 55 -3.78 8.03 3.68
CA GLU A 55 -2.70 7.08 3.99
C GLU A 55 -3.19 5.81 4.68
N ALA A 56 -4.05 5.95 5.70
CA ALA A 56 -4.65 4.80 6.38
C ALA A 56 -5.56 3.97 5.47
N ILE A 57 -6.24 4.60 4.49
CA ILE A 57 -7.01 3.89 3.47
C ILE A 57 -6.07 3.07 2.58
N VAL A 58 -4.92 3.62 2.16
CA VAL A 58 -3.96 2.88 1.32
C VAL A 58 -3.41 1.67 2.03
N VAL A 59 -3.07 1.78 3.33
CA VAL A 59 -2.61 0.64 4.14
C VAL A 59 -3.69 -0.45 4.18
N ARG A 60 -4.96 -0.08 4.39
CA ARG A 60 -6.08 -1.04 4.39
C ARG A 60 -6.21 -1.74 3.04
N GLU A 61 -6.22 -1.00 1.94
CA GLU A 61 -6.37 -1.58 0.60
C GLU A 61 -5.19 -2.48 0.22
N THR A 62 -3.96 -2.12 0.64
CA THR A 62 -2.77 -2.94 0.45
C THR A 62 -2.90 -4.29 1.17
N LEU A 63 -3.42 -4.29 2.40
CA LEU A 63 -3.69 -5.51 3.17
C LEU A 63 -4.82 -6.35 2.55
N GLU A 64 -5.92 -5.72 2.13
CA GLU A 64 -7.02 -6.40 1.44
C GLU A 64 -6.52 -7.06 0.14
N TYR A 65 -5.70 -6.37 -0.63
CA TYR A 65 -5.08 -6.90 -1.84
C TYR A 65 -4.21 -8.13 -1.55
N ALA A 66 -3.36 -8.03 -0.53
CA ALA A 66 -2.52 -9.16 -0.10
C ALA A 66 -3.34 -10.39 0.30
N ILE A 67 -4.43 -10.19 1.05
CA ILE A 67 -5.35 -11.26 1.45
C ILE A 67 -5.99 -11.90 0.22
N ILE A 68 -6.50 -11.10 -0.73
CA ILE A 68 -7.10 -11.60 -1.98
C ILE A 68 -6.09 -12.42 -2.79
N LYS A 69 -4.81 -12.02 -2.79
CA LYS A 69 -3.73 -12.75 -3.46
C LYS A 69 -3.24 -13.99 -2.70
N GLY A 70 -3.71 -14.21 -1.48
CA GLY A 70 -3.29 -15.34 -0.63
C GLY A 70 -1.86 -15.21 -0.12
N TRP A 71 -1.34 -13.99 0.02
CA TRP A 71 -0.01 -13.76 0.57
C TRP A 71 -0.03 -13.93 2.08
N LYS A 72 0.90 -14.75 2.59
CA LYS A 72 1.02 -15.03 4.04
C LYS A 72 1.89 -14.02 4.78
N THR A 73 2.86 -13.44 4.08
CA THR A 73 3.82 -12.48 4.63
C THR A 73 3.93 -11.30 3.68
N VAL A 74 3.71 -10.08 4.21
CA VAL A 74 3.81 -8.84 3.45
C VAL A 74 4.60 -7.84 4.26
N LYS A 75 5.52 -7.13 3.62
CA LYS A 75 6.18 -5.97 4.21
C LYS A 75 5.67 -4.71 3.54
N ILE A 76 4.91 -3.89 4.26
CA ILE A 76 4.46 -2.58 3.79
C ILE A 76 5.56 -1.55 4.05
N LEU A 77 5.78 -0.66 3.09
CA LEU A 77 6.71 0.46 3.13
C LEU A 77 5.92 1.73 2.84
N SER A 78 5.71 2.55 3.88
CA SER A 78 5.05 3.85 3.78
C SER A 78 5.98 4.92 4.35
N ASP A 79 5.91 6.14 3.80
CA ASP A 79 6.53 7.33 4.38
C ASP A 79 5.61 8.04 5.41
N ALA A 80 4.35 7.61 5.52
CA ALA A 80 3.35 8.08 6.48
C ALA A 80 3.61 7.55 7.90
N LYS A 81 4.71 8.00 8.52
CA LYS A 81 5.13 7.61 9.89
C LYS A 81 4.00 7.76 10.92
N ASN A 82 3.20 8.81 10.80
CA ASN A 82 2.09 9.12 11.69
C ASN A 82 0.96 8.09 11.64
N VAL A 83 0.79 7.37 10.52
CA VAL A 83 -0.16 6.25 10.39
C VAL A 83 0.42 5.00 11.03
N TYR A 84 1.72 4.75 10.83
CA TYR A 84 2.42 3.65 11.50
C TYR A 84 2.36 3.75 13.03
N ASP A 85 2.55 4.94 13.59
CA ASP A 85 2.49 5.14 15.05
C ASP A 85 1.07 4.88 15.63
N MET A 86 0.04 4.84 14.79
CA MET A 86 -1.35 4.58 15.19
C MET A 86 -1.73 3.09 15.18
N ILE A 87 -1.02 2.26 14.40
CA ILE A 87 -1.34 0.84 14.13
C ILE A 87 -0.47 -0.06 15.02
#